data_AF-A0A2E7YZD4-F1
#
_entry.id   AF-A0A2E7YZD4-F1
#
_cell.length_a   1.000
_cell.length_b   1.000
_cell.length_c   1.000
_cell.angle_alpha   90.00
_cell.angle_beta   90.00
_cell.angle_gamma   90.00
#
_symmetry.space_group_name_H-M   'P 1'
#
loop_
_entity.id
_entity.type
_entity.pdbx_description
1 polymer ?
#
loop_
_entity_poly.entity_id
_entity_poly.type
_entity_poly.pdbx_seq_one_letter_code
_entity_poly.pdbx_strand_id
1 'polypeptide(L)' 'MSPFGLMEIAAYSIAMSRSYILVHKIIKKIPIRGDIRVTAIEVVIIICLLLAGGFIEHLLIESMSSSGSEI' A
#
# COMPACT_ATOMS: atom_id res chain seq x y z
N MET A 1 -6.19 3.85 15.94
CA MET A 1 -5.45 3.31 14.79
C MET A 1 -4.73 4.48 14.14
N SER A 2 -3.44 4.37 13.90
CA SER A 2 -2.68 5.44 13.29
C SER A 2 -3.04 5.57 11.79
N PRO A 3 -2.94 6.76 11.18
CA PRO A 3 -3.22 6.95 9.76
C PRO A 3 -2.40 6.00 8.88
N PHE A 4 -1.13 5.77 9.22
CA PHE A 4 -0.27 4.82 8.52
C PHE A 4 -0.81 3.39 8.65
N GLY A 5 -1.18 2.95 9.86
CA GLY A 5 -1.68 1.58 10.07
C GLY A 5 -2.96 1.26 9.29
N LEU A 6 -3.87 2.24 9.11
CA LEU A 6 -5.05 2.07 8.24
C LEU A 6 -4.66 1.94 6.77
N MET A 7 -3.70 2.75 6.32
CA MET A 7 -3.19 2.72 4.95
C MET A 7 -2.39 1.44 4.66
N GLU A 8 -1.71 0.88 5.65
CA GLU A 8 -0.99 -0.40 5.53
C GLU A 8 -1.97 -1.56 5.28
N ILE A 9 -3.05 -1.63 6.04
CA ILE A 9 -4.11 -2.64 5.85
C ILE A 9 -4.76 -2.48 4.48
N ALA A 10 -5.02 -1.25 4.04
CA ALA A 10 -5.56 -0.98 2.70
C ALA A 10 -4.58 -1.42 1.60
N ALA A 11 -3.29 -1.13 1.75
CA ALA A 11 -2.24 -1.54 0.83
C ALA A 11 -2.15 -3.08 0.71
N TYR A 12 -2.15 -3.81 1.83
CA TYR A 12 -2.16 -5.27 1.82
C TYR A 12 -3.43 -5.85 1.19
N SER A 13 -4.58 -5.23 1.43
CA SER A 13 -5.85 -5.66 0.85
C SER A 13 -5.85 -5.50 -0.68
N ILE A 14 -5.28 -4.39 -1.18
CA ILE A 14 -5.09 -4.16 -2.62
C ILE A 14 -4.11 -5.19 -3.18
N ALA A 15 -2.95 -5.41 -2.54
CA ALA A 15 -1.97 -6.39 -2.96
C ALA A 15 -2.54 -7.81 -3.06
N MET A 16 -3.45 -8.17 -2.15
CA MET A 16 -4.05 -9.50 -2.08
C MET A 16 -5.09 -9.75 -3.20
N SER A 17 -5.64 -8.70 -3.81
CA SER A 17 -6.76 -8.77 -4.77
C SER A 17 -6.53 -9.72 -5.95
N ARG A 18 -5.28 -9.86 -6.42
CA ARG A 18 -4.92 -10.67 -7.61
C ARG A 18 -3.91 -11.79 -7.38
N SER A 19 -3.46 -12.01 -6.14
CA SER A 19 -2.48 -13.06 -5.80
C SER A 19 -2.90 -14.47 -6.24
N TYR A 20 -4.19 -14.76 -6.31
CA TYR A 20 -4.71 -16.07 -6.69
C TYR A 20 -4.50 -16.43 -8.18
N ILE A 21 -4.69 -15.47 -9.08
CA ILE A 21 -4.56 -15.69 -10.54
C ILE A 21 -3.08 -15.91 -10.92
N LEU A 22 -2.18 -15.23 -10.23
CA LEU A 22 -0.73 -15.36 -10.43
C LEU A 22 -0.24 -16.77 -10.03
N VAL A 23 -0.62 -17.25 -8.84
CA VAL A 23 -0.27 -18.60 -8.36
C VAL A 23 -0.86 -19.68 -9.27
N HIS A 24 -2.13 -19.55 -9.68
CA HIS A 24 -2.76 -20.50 -10.60
C HIS A 24 -2.04 -20.58 -11.96
N LYS A 25 -1.60 -19.43 -12.50
CA LYS A 25 -0.86 -19.36 -13.79
C LYS A 25 0.58 -19.87 -13.68
N ILE A 26 1.25 -19.68 -12.54
CA ILE A 26 2.57 -20.28 -12.26
C ILE A 26 2.46 -21.81 -12.24
N ILE A 27 1.45 -22.37 -11.55
CA ILE A 27 1.24 -23.82 -11.49
C ILE A 27 0.91 -24.41 -12.87
N LYS A 28 0.11 -23.72 -13.69
CA LYS A 28 -0.29 -24.21 -15.03
C LYS A 28 0.66 -23.85 -16.19
N LYS A 29 1.82 -23.19 -15.95
CA LYS A 29 2.79 -22.79 -17.00
C LYS A 29 2.18 -22.00 -18.19
N ILE A 30 1.18 -21.16 -17.92
CA ILE A 30 0.49 -20.35 -18.95
C ILE A 30 1.23 -19.01 -19.10
N PRO A 31 1.40 -18.43 -20.31
CA PRO A 31 2.11 -17.16 -20.47
C PRO A 31 1.45 -16.02 -19.66
N ILE A 32 2.18 -15.51 -18.65
CA ILE A 32 1.79 -14.48 -17.66
C ILE A 32 1.92 -13.03 -18.20
N ARG A 33 2.23 -12.85 -19.49
CA ARG A 33 2.62 -11.54 -20.06
C ARG A 33 1.56 -10.43 -19.89
N GLY A 34 0.30 -10.78 -19.68
CA GLY A 34 -0.79 -9.83 -19.41
C GLY A 34 -0.83 -9.35 -17.95
N ASP A 35 -0.73 -10.26 -16.99
CA ASP A 35 -0.94 -9.95 -15.56
C ASP A 35 0.20 -9.15 -14.93
N ILE A 36 1.43 -9.32 -15.45
CA ILE A 36 2.61 -8.64 -14.89
C ILE A 36 2.51 -7.11 -14.94
N ARG A 37 1.82 -6.56 -15.96
CA ARG A 37 1.59 -5.12 -16.09
C ARG A 37 0.62 -4.62 -15.01
N VAL A 38 -0.41 -5.39 -14.71
CA VAL A 38 -1.40 -5.04 -13.69
C VAL A 38 -0.76 -5.14 -12.31
N THR A 39 -0.01 -6.20 -12.02
CA THR A 39 0.72 -6.36 -10.76
C THR A 39 1.75 -5.25 -10.57
N ALA A 40 2.46 -4.83 -11.61
CA ALA A 40 3.37 -3.68 -11.52
C ALA A 40 2.64 -2.38 -11.14
N ILE A 41 1.45 -2.13 -11.69
CA ILE A 41 0.62 -0.97 -11.33
C ILE A 41 0.15 -1.07 -9.88
N GLU A 42 -0.31 -2.24 -9.41
CA GLU A 42 -0.70 -2.45 -8.02
C GLU A 42 0.47 -2.18 -7.05
N VAL A 43 1.67 -2.67 -7.37
CA VAL A 43 2.88 -2.41 -6.56
C VAL A 43 3.21 -0.92 -6.49
N VAL A 44 3.11 -0.21 -7.62
CA VAL A 44 3.32 1.25 -7.64
C VAL A 44 2.29 1.96 -6.76
N ILE A 45 1.01 1.58 -6.85
CA ILE A 45 -0.06 2.14 -6.01
C ILE A 45 0.23 1.90 -4.53
N ILE A 46 0.64 0.69 -4.14
CA ILE A 46 0.98 0.34 -2.76
C ILE A 46 2.12 1.21 -2.23
N ILE A 47 3.19 1.36 -3.02
CA ILE A 47 4.34 2.18 -2.64
C ILE A 47 3.91 3.64 -2.43
N CYS A 48 3.15 4.21 -3.37
CA CYS A 48 2.62 5.57 -3.24
C CYS A 48 1.72 5.73 -2.02
N LEU A 49 0.87 4.74 -1.73
CA LEU A 49 -0.08 4.78 -0.62
C LEU A 49 0.65 4.69 0.72
N LEU A 50 1.64 3.81 0.87
CA LEU A 50 2.45 3.71 2.09
C LEU A 50 3.30 4.97 2.33
N LEU A 51 3.90 5.54 1.27
CA LEU A 51 4.64 6.80 1.37
C LEU A 51 3.75 7.96 1.80
N ALA A 52 2.55 8.06 1.22
CA ALA A 52 1.57 9.07 1.62
C ALA A 52 1.13 8.88 3.09
N GLY A 53 0.94 7.65 3.53
CA GLY A 53 0.59 7.35 4.92
C GLY A 53 1.70 7.73 5.90
N GLY A 54 2.95 7.42 5.58
CA GLY A 54 4.09 7.79 6.41
C GLY A 54 4.26 9.31 6.49
N PHE A 55 4.04 10.01 5.37
CA PHE A 55 4.09 11.46 5.33
C PHE A 55 2.96 12.11 6.16
N ILE A 56 1.72 11.62 6.01
CA ILE A 56 0.58 12.11 6.80
C ILE A 56 0.79 11.85 8.30
N GLU A 57 1.34 10.70 8.66
CA GLU A 57 1.62 10.39 10.07
C GLU A 57 2.69 11.30 10.65
N HIS A 58 3.75 11.60 9.90
CA HIS A 58 4.77 12.58 10.31
C HIS A 58 4.16 13.97 10.51
N LEU A 59 3.34 14.44 9.55
CA LEU A 59 2.65 15.74 9.65
C LEU A 59 1.68 15.79 10.83
N LEU A 60 0.98 14.69 11.12
CA LEU A 60 0.07 14.60 12.27
C LEU A 60 0.84 14.70 13.59
N ILE A 61 1.97 14.00 13.71
CA ILE A 61 2.81 14.05 14.91
C ILE A 61 3.40 15.45 15.09
N GLU A 62 3.91 16.05 14.01
CA GLU A 62 4.48 17.40 14.04
C GLU A 62 3.44 18.47 14.40
N SER A 63 2.24 18.40 13.82
CA SER A 63 1.14 19.32 14.12
C SER A 63 0.61 19.19 15.55
N MET A 64 0.52 17.97 16.09
CA MET A 64 0.13 17.75 17.49
C MET A 64 1.24 18.16 18.47
N SER A 65 2.50 17.90 18.12
CA SER A 65 3.65 18.36 18.92
C SER A 65 3.75 19.88 18.95
N SER A 66 3.50 20.56 17.83
CA SER A 66 3.53 22.02 17.73
C SER A 66 2.34 22.69 18.44
N SER A 67 1.15 22.07 18.40
CA SER A 67 -0.03 22.59 19.10
C SER A 67 0.05 22.37 20.62
N GLY A 68 0.84 21.38 21.08
CA GLY A 68 1.04 21.08 22.49
C GLY A 68 2.05 21.99 23.21
N SER A 69 2.84 22.79 22.47
CA SER A 69 3.83 23.72 23.03
C SER A 69 3.33 25.15 23.22
N GLU A 70 2.03 25.42 22.98
CA GLU A 70 1.39 26.73 23.22
C GLU A 70 0.54 26.79 24.50
N ILE A 71 0.73 25.87 25.46
CA ILE A 71 0.11 25.93 26.79
C ILE A 71 1.17 25.97 27.89
#